data_AF-A0A2E0US97-F1
#
_entry.id   AF-A0A2E0US97-F1
#
_cell.length_a   1.000
_cell.length_b   1.000
_cell.length_c   1.000
_cell.angle_alpha   90.00
_cell.angle_beta   90.00
_cell.angle_gamma   90.00
#
_symmetry.space_group_name_H-M   'P 1'
#
loop_
_entity.id
_entity.type
_entity.pdbx_description
1 polymer ?
#
loop_
_entity_poly.entity_id
_entity_poly.type
_entity_poly.pdbx_seq_one_letter_code
_entity_poly.pdbx_strand_id
1 'polypeptide(L)'
;MILEIRTAGDKFSIFSRLFFSRLYHGWYNLTVITDIRLNDLVILKKVHPCGSYEWKVVRLGADIGLVCTQCERKIILSRRDLSKRMKSIHRPDNIEDHDD
;
A
#
# COMPACT_ATOMS: atom_id res chain seq x y z
N MET A 1 14.24 45.48 -10.00
CA MET A 1 12.82 45.11 -10.23
C MET A 1 12.78 43.58 -10.28
N ILE A 2 11.93 42.99 -9.45
CA ILE A 2 11.71 41.59 -9.00
C ILE A 2 12.03 40.49 -10.06
N LEU A 3 12.56 39.30 -9.73
CA LEU A 3 11.77 38.15 -9.25
C LEU A 3 12.60 36.97 -8.71
N GLU A 4 12.01 36.34 -7.68
CA GLU A 4 12.38 35.09 -7.03
C GLU A 4 12.44 33.90 -8.00
N ILE A 5 13.43 33.02 -7.80
CA ILE A 5 13.26 31.58 -8.06
C ILE A 5 14.02 30.82 -6.95
N ARG A 6 13.29 30.25 -5.98
CA ARG A 6 13.83 29.29 -5.00
C ARG A 6 13.86 27.91 -5.64
N THR A 7 15.05 27.43 -6.00
CA THR A 7 15.30 26.02 -6.32
C THR A 7 16.36 25.45 -5.40
N ALA A 8 16.02 24.29 -4.82
CA ALA A 8 16.84 23.10 -4.58
C ALA A 8 18.28 23.23 -4.02
N GLY A 9 18.61 22.34 -3.09
CA GLY A 9 19.98 21.83 -2.96
C GLY A 9 20.54 21.84 -1.54
N ASP A 10 20.41 20.70 -0.89
CA ASP A 10 21.54 19.94 -0.37
C ASP A 10 22.63 20.69 0.42
N LYS A 11 22.49 20.69 1.75
CA LYS A 11 23.60 20.67 2.71
C LYS A 11 23.09 19.80 3.86
N PHE A 12 23.74 18.73 4.26
CA PHE A 12 24.76 18.85 5.28
C PHE A 12 25.70 17.63 5.27
N SER A 13 26.98 17.97 5.07
CA SER A 13 28.14 17.10 5.24
C SER A 13 28.44 16.86 6.72
N ILE A 14 28.38 15.59 7.11
CA ILE A 14 29.26 14.83 8.02
C ILE A 14 30.17 15.64 8.96
N PHE A 15 29.95 15.51 10.29
CA PHE A 15 31.04 15.46 11.27
C PHE A 15 30.66 14.67 12.55
N SER A 16 31.12 13.42 12.57
CA SER A 16 31.59 12.57 13.69
C SER A 16 31.07 12.80 15.13
N ARG A 17 30.35 11.79 15.66
CA ARG A 17 30.71 11.00 16.88
C ARG A 17 29.54 10.09 17.30
N LEU A 18 29.55 8.85 16.82
CA LEU A 18 29.08 7.62 17.48
C LEU A 18 27.96 7.70 18.54
N PHE A 19 26.81 8.36 18.30
CA PHE A 19 25.68 8.28 19.24
C PHE A 19 24.28 8.54 18.65
N PHE A 20 24.07 8.41 17.35
CA PHE A 20 22.74 8.62 16.74
C PHE A 20 22.42 7.65 15.60
N SER A 21 22.97 6.43 15.61
CA SER A 21 22.73 5.39 14.59
C SER A 21 21.74 4.31 15.02
N ARG A 22 20.72 4.63 15.85
CA ARG A 22 19.70 3.65 16.28
C ARG A 22 18.25 4.11 16.23
N LEU A 23 17.90 5.20 15.52
CA LEU A 23 16.50 5.67 15.46
C LEU A 23 15.97 6.09 14.09
N TYR A 24 16.66 5.83 12.98
CA TYR A 24 16.17 6.27 11.65
C TYR A 24 16.32 5.25 10.51
N HIS A 25 16.49 3.96 10.81
CA HIS A 25 16.56 2.89 9.79
C HIS A 25 15.39 1.88 9.83
N GLY A 26 14.29 2.22 10.51
CA GLY A 26 13.16 1.31 10.71
C GLY A 26 11.80 1.76 10.13
N TRP A 27 11.74 2.85 9.36
CA TRP A 27 10.46 3.55 9.18
C TRP A 27 10.19 4.20 7.82
N TYR A 28 10.59 3.58 6.71
CA TYR A 28 9.98 3.89 5.41
C TYR A 28 10.12 2.71 4.43
N ASN A 29 9.46 1.58 4.71
CA ASN A 29 9.07 0.69 3.62
C ASN A 29 7.77 1.24 3.00
N LEU A 30 7.85 2.45 2.42
CA LEU A 30 6.74 3.27 1.88
C LEU A 30 6.63 3.12 0.35
N THR A 31 7.11 2.00 -0.16
CA THR A 31 7.22 1.66 -1.58
C THR A 31 6.72 0.20 -1.57
N VAL A 32 5.58 -0.24 -2.08
CA VAL A 32 4.78 0.16 -3.23
C VAL A 32 3.39 -0.47 -3.05
N ILE A 33 2.34 0.33 -2.87
CA ILE A 33 0.97 -0.07 -3.23
C ILE A 33 0.41 1.13 -3.99
N THR A 34 0.84 1.29 -5.23
CA THR A 34 0.44 2.42 -6.07
C THR A 34 -0.71 2.08 -7.01
N ASP A 35 -0.95 0.80 -7.36
CA ASP A 35 -2.06 0.40 -8.23
C ASP A 35 -2.85 -0.78 -7.64
N ILE A 36 -3.82 -0.48 -6.77
CA ILE A 36 -4.91 -1.42 -6.42
C ILE A 36 -6.16 -0.90 -7.11
N ARG A 37 -6.84 -1.80 -7.82
CA ARG A 37 -8.09 -1.52 -8.51
C ARG A 37 -9.27 -2.16 -7.77
N LEU A 38 -10.47 -1.70 -8.12
CA LEU A 38 -11.69 -2.36 -7.66
C LEU A 38 -11.72 -3.76 -8.23
N ASN A 39 -12.27 -4.69 -7.46
CA ASN A 39 -12.37 -6.12 -7.78
C ASN A 39 -11.06 -6.91 -7.84
N ASP A 40 -9.90 -6.29 -7.55
CA ASP A 40 -8.65 -7.04 -7.39
C ASP A 40 -8.78 -8.06 -6.25
N LEU A 41 -8.10 -9.20 -6.41
CA LEU A 41 -8.00 -10.26 -5.41
C LEU A 41 -6.67 -10.15 -4.68
N VAL A 42 -6.70 -9.74 -3.42
CA VAL A 42 -5.51 -9.65 -2.58
C VAL A 42 -5.38 -10.87 -1.68
N ILE A 43 -4.16 -11.39 -1.58
CA ILE A 43 -3.80 -12.46 -0.66
C ILE A 43 -3.11 -11.85 0.55
N LEU A 44 -3.65 -12.08 1.74
CA LEU A 44 -3.04 -11.64 2.99
C LEU A 44 -2.09 -12.70 3.57
N LYS A 45 -1.09 -12.26 4.32
CA LYS A 45 -0.14 -13.13 5.04
C LYS A 45 -0.81 -13.91 6.18
N LYS A 46 -1.80 -13.30 6.84
CA LYS A 46 -2.55 -13.91 7.93
C LYS A 46 -3.82 -14.54 7.37
N VAL A 47 -4.12 -15.76 7.82
CA VAL A 47 -5.37 -16.45 7.50
C VAL A 47 -6.55 -15.75 8.16
N HIS A 48 -7.68 -15.67 7.47
CA HIS A 48 -8.94 -15.25 8.07
C HIS A 48 -9.44 -16.36 9.02
N PRO A 49 -10.16 -16.08 10.12
CA PRO A 49 -10.78 -17.10 10.97
C PRO A 49 -11.66 -18.13 10.22
N CYS A 50 -12.09 -17.86 8.99
CA CYS A 50 -12.81 -18.83 8.15
C CYS A 50 -11.90 -19.81 7.38
N GLY A 51 -10.57 -19.66 7.43
CA GLY A 51 -9.61 -20.50 6.70
C GLY A 51 -9.15 -19.98 5.33
N SER A 52 -9.73 -18.90 4.81
CA SER A 52 -9.31 -18.30 3.52
C SER A 52 -8.22 -17.24 3.68
N TYR A 53 -7.39 -17.09 2.65
CA TYR A 53 -6.38 -16.03 2.53
C TYR A 53 -6.77 -14.95 1.51
N GLU A 54 -7.84 -15.20 0.75
CA GLU A 54 -8.26 -14.39 -0.39
C GLU A 54 -9.29 -13.35 0.00
N TRP A 55 -9.07 -12.15 -0.50
CA TRP A 55 -9.91 -11.00 -0.24
C TRP A 55 -10.13 -10.22 -1.53
N LYS A 56 -11.37 -9.86 -1.80
CA LYS A 56 -11.75 -9.00 -2.91
C LYS A 56 -11.77 -7.55 -2.46
N VAL A 57 -11.17 -6.67 -3.25
CA VAL A 57 -11.22 -5.21 -3.02
C VAL A 57 -12.58 -4.67 -3.46
N VAL A 58 -13.34 -4.11 -2.53
CA VAL A 58 -14.68 -3.56 -2.79
C VAL A 58 -14.75 -2.04 -2.68
N ARG A 59 -13.78 -1.42 -2.01
CA ARG A 59 -13.74 0.03 -1.82
C ARG A 59 -12.31 0.53 -1.93
N LEU A 60 -12.12 1.57 -2.75
CA LEU A 60 -10.88 2.32 -2.87
C LEU A 60 -11.06 3.72 -2.26
N GLY A 61 -10.09 4.16 -1.48
CA GLY A 61 -10.13 5.46 -0.81
C GLY A 61 -8.91 5.71 0.07
N ALA A 62 -9.08 6.52 1.12
CA ALA A 62 -8.09 6.66 2.19
C ALA A 62 -7.89 5.32 2.91
N ASP A 63 -9.00 4.66 3.22
CA ASP A 63 -9.06 3.27 3.66
C ASP A 63 -9.56 2.37 2.53
N ILE A 64 -9.09 1.13 2.56
CA ILE A 64 -9.41 0.10 1.57
C ILE A 64 -10.37 -0.89 2.22
N GLY A 65 -11.51 -1.10 1.58
CA GLY A 65 -12.49 -2.10 1.98
C GLY A 65 -12.20 -3.43 1.30
N LEU A 66 -12.08 -4.49 2.10
CA LEU A 66 -11.85 -5.85 1.65
C LEU A 66 -13.03 -6.75 2.06
N VAL A 67 -13.37 -7.71 1.21
CA VAL A 67 -14.38 -8.74 1.48
C VAL A 67 -13.77 -10.11 1.29
N CYS A 68 -13.92 -10.98 2.26
CA CYS A 68 -13.46 -12.36 2.13
C CYS A 68 -14.28 -13.09 1.06
N THR A 69 -13.62 -13.80 0.15
CA THR A 69 -14.27 -14.53 -0.96
C THR A 69 -15.05 -15.76 -0.49
N GLN A 70 -14.77 -16.29 0.70
CA GLN A 70 -15.39 -17.49 1.24
C GLN A 70 -16.56 -17.22 2.20
N CYS A 71 -16.42 -16.24 3.10
CA CYS A 71 -17.41 -15.97 4.14
C CYS A 71 -18.05 -14.57 4.05
N GLU A 72 -17.75 -13.81 3.00
CA GLU A 72 -18.32 -12.49 2.68
C GLU A 72 -18.18 -11.42 3.77
N ARG A 73 -17.30 -11.66 4.76
CA ARG A 73 -17.08 -10.72 5.85
C ARG A 73 -16.25 -9.54 5.35
N LYS A 74 -16.70 -8.33 5.70
CA LYS A 74 -16.10 -7.08 5.26
C LYS A 74 -15.18 -6.53 6.35
N ILE A 75 -13.99 -6.08 5.96
CA ILE A 75 -13.06 -5.35 6.84
C ILE A 75 -12.58 -4.09 6.14
N ILE A 76 -12.23 -3.08 6.92
CA ILE A 76 -11.64 -1.84 6.44
C ILE A 76 -10.23 -1.77 6.99
N LEU A 77 -9.25 -1.55 6.12
CA LEU A 77 -7.85 -1.40 6.48
C LEU A 77 -7.27 -0.13 5.88
N SER A 78 -6.41 0.54 6.63
CA SER A 78 -5.62 1.64 6.08
C SER A 78 -4.67 1.12 4.99
N ARG A 79 -4.27 1.98 4.06
CA ARG A 79 -3.28 1.62 3.02
C ARG A 79 -1.97 1.07 3.61
N ARG A 80 -1.53 1.64 4.73
CA ARG A 80 -0.29 1.24 5.43
C ARG A 80 -0.43 -0.16 6.04
N ASP A 81 -1.56 -0.45 6.65
CA ASP A 81 -1.81 -1.77 7.25
C ASP A 81 -1.98 -2.84 6.19
N LEU A 82 -2.67 -2.51 5.10
CA LEU A 82 -2.80 -3.40 3.96
C LEU A 82 -1.43 -3.78 3.40
N SER A 83 -0.55 -2.80 3.14
CA SER A 83 0.80 -3.04 2.64
C SER A 83 1.64 -3.96 3.52
N LYS A 84 1.57 -3.80 4.85
CA LYS A 84 2.29 -4.68 5.77
C LYS A 84 1.75 -6.11 5.75
N ARG A 85 0.43 -6.27 5.65
CA ARG A 85 -0.26 -7.57 5.77
C ARG A 85 -0.42 -8.31 4.45
N MET A 86 -0.34 -7.63 3.32
CA MET A 86 -0.50 -8.20 1.99
C MET A 86 0.72 -9.03 1.60
N LYS A 87 0.47 -10.15 0.92
CA LYS A 87 1.48 -11.06 0.36
C LYS A 87 1.60 -10.87 -1.16
N SER A 88 0.46 -10.89 -1.86
CA SER A 88 0.39 -10.72 -3.32
C SER A 88 -0.98 -10.19 -3.75
N ILE A 89 -1.06 -9.70 -4.98
CA ILE A 89 -2.28 -9.22 -5.65
C ILE A 89 -2.45 -10.04 -6.93
N HIS A 90 -3.67 -10.50 -7.19
CA HIS A 90 -4.09 -11.14 -8.43
C HIS A 90 -5.16 -10.25 -9.06
N ARG A 91 -4.96 -9.93 -10.34
CA ARG A 91 -5.96 -9.23 -11.16
C ARG A 91 -6.70 -10.29 -11.97
N PRO A 92 -8.01 -10.48 -11.77
CA PRO A 92 -8.78 -11.25 -12.73
C PRO A 92 -8.83 -10.46 -14.04
N ASP A 93 -8.43 -11.08 -15.14
CA ASP A 93 -8.54 -10.49 -16.47
C ASP A 93 -10.03 -10.47 -16.87
N ASN A 94 -10.74 -9.39 -16.50
CA ASN A 94 -12.05 -9.11 -17.06
C ASN A 94 -11.84 -8.43 -18.41
N ILE A 95 -11.80 -9.24 -19.46
CA ILE A 95 -11.96 -8.81 -20.84
C ILE A 95 -13.44 -8.46 -21.01
N GLU A 96 -13.80 -7.20 -20.76
CA GLU A 96 -15.03 -6.63 -21.31
C GLU A 96 -14.64 -5.77 -22.52
N ASP A 97 -14.27 -6.48 -23.59
CA ASP A 97 -14.26 -5.94 -24.94
C ASP A 97 -15.74 -5.80 -25.35
N HIS A 98 -16.31 -4.62 -25.19
CA HIS A 98 -17.53 -4.26 -25.91
C HIS A 98 -17.24 -2.98 -26.69
N ASP A 99 -16.55 -3.20 -27.81
CA ASP A 99 -16.47 -2.25 -28.92
C ASP A 99 -17.89 -2.07 -29.50
N ASP A 100 -18.41 -0.85 -29.43
CA ASP A 100 -19.50 -0.34 -30.30
C ASP A 100 -19.26 1.17 -30.56
#